data_AF-A0A958U6D1-F1
#
_entry.id   AF-A0A958U6D1-F1
#
_cell.length_a   1.000
_cell.length_b   1.000
_cell.length_c   1.000
_cell.angle_alpha   90.00
_cell.angle_beta   90.00
_cell.angle_gamma   90.00
#
_symmetry.space_group_name_H-M   'P 1'
#
loop_
_entity.id
_entity.type
_entity.pdbx_description
1 polymer ?
#
loop_
_entity_poly.entity_id
_entity_poly.type
_entity_poly.pdbx_seq_one_letter_code
_entity_poly.pdbx_strand_id
1 'polypeptide(L)'
;MKLHYYQPSEDSSNFGDELNKYIWEYYFPNFFDEDDRVVFFGIENNLREAKKFYPTSKIIIFGSGAHAPSQKMEPNFEVDFVRGPLSAQCLGLTKDHWI
;
A
#
# COMPACT_ATOMS: atom_id res chain seq x y z
N MET A 1 -0.37 -10.46 -9.99
CA MET A 1 -0.35 -9.54 -8.86
C MET A 1 -1.69 -8.85 -8.68
N LYS A 2 -2.15 -8.75 -7.43
CA LYS A 2 -3.40 -8.09 -7.05
C LYS A 2 -3.18 -6.65 -6.61
N LEU A 3 -4.01 -5.73 -7.08
CA LEU A 3 -4.02 -4.34 -6.59
C LEU A 3 -4.87 -4.24 -5.31
N HIS A 4 -4.30 -3.70 -4.23
CA HIS A 4 -5.02 -3.37 -3.02
C HIS A 4 -5.13 -1.85 -2.82
N TYR A 5 -6.34 -1.40 -2.54
CA TYR A 5 -6.63 -0.09 -1.98
C TYR A 5 -7.89 -0.17 -1.11
N TYR A 6 -7.99 0.70 -0.12
CA TYR A 6 -9.15 0.74 0.76
C TYR A 6 -10.43 1.02 -0.04
N GLN A 7 -11.44 0.18 0.16
CA GLN A 7 -12.75 0.34 -0.45
C GLN A 7 -13.75 0.64 0.66
N PRO A 8 -14.18 1.91 0.80
CA PRO A 8 -15.19 2.27 1.78
C PRO A 8 -16.53 1.56 1.52
N SER A 9 -17.37 1.43 2.55
CA SER A 9 -18.76 0.97 2.42
C SER A 9 -19.56 1.91 1.50
N GLU A 10 -20.63 1.38 0.88
CA GLU A 10 -21.40 2.00 -0.22
C GLU A 10 -21.81 3.49 -0.03
N ASP A 11 -21.89 3.99 1.20
CA ASP A 11 -22.23 5.40 1.52
C ASP A 11 -21.02 6.32 1.80
N SER A 12 -19.79 5.86 1.53
CA SER A 12 -18.58 6.65 1.78
C SER A 12 -17.59 6.53 0.61
N SER A 13 -16.88 7.61 0.33
CA SER A 13 -15.85 7.70 -0.69
C SER A 13 -14.65 8.42 -0.11
N ASN A 14 -13.45 7.91 -0.40
CA ASN A 14 -12.20 8.60 -0.14
C ASN A 14 -11.52 8.84 -1.48
N PHE A 15 -11.38 10.12 -1.84
CA PHE A 15 -10.75 10.54 -3.09
C PHE A 15 -9.37 9.88 -3.29
N GLY A 16 -8.55 9.86 -2.25
CA GLY A 16 -7.21 9.30 -2.30
C GLY A 16 -7.19 7.80 -2.61
N ASP A 17 -8.09 7.04 -2.00
CA ASP A 17 -8.20 5.60 -2.24
C ASP A 17 -8.74 5.31 -3.65
N GLU A 18 -9.73 6.08 -4.10
CA GLU A 18 -10.32 5.94 -5.44
C GLU A 18 -9.33 6.20 -6.57
N LEU A 19 -8.34 7.09 -6.35
CA LEU A 19 -7.30 7.37 -7.33
C LEU A 19 -6.51 6.12 -7.74
N ASN A 20 -6.36 5.12 -6.87
CA ASN A 20 -5.66 3.88 -7.23
C ASN A 20 -6.29 3.20 -8.46
N LYS A 21 -7.63 3.22 -8.59
CA LYS A 21 -8.32 2.64 -9.75
C LYS A 21 -7.92 3.34 -11.06
N TYR A 22 -7.85 4.67 -11.01
CA TYR A 22 -7.64 5.49 -12.20
C TYR A 22 -6.17 5.62 -12.59
N ILE A 23 -5.30 5.85 -11.60
CA ILE A 23 -3.86 6.02 -11.84
C ILE A 23 -3.27 4.73 -12.38
N TRP A 24 -3.51 3.60 -11.71
CA TRP A 24 -2.84 2.37 -12.07
C TRP A 24 -3.37 1.75 -13.35
N GLU A 25 -4.68 1.84 -13.63
CA GLU A 25 -5.22 1.41 -14.91
C GLU A 25 -4.69 2.28 -16.06
N TYR A 26 -4.53 3.59 -15.85
CA TYR A 26 -4.00 4.49 -16.88
C TYR A 26 -2.52 4.20 -17.21
N TYR A 27 -1.67 4.02 -16.20
CA TYR A 27 -0.23 3.81 -16.41
C TYR A 27 0.14 2.34 -16.67
N PHE A 28 -0.65 1.39 -16.16
CA PHE A 28 -0.38 -0.05 -16.23
C PHE A 28 -1.64 -0.83 -16.65
N PRO A 29 -2.16 -0.62 -17.87
CA PRO A 29 -3.37 -1.28 -18.33
C PRO A 29 -3.18 -2.80 -18.40
N ASN A 30 -4.15 -3.56 -17.88
CA ASN A 30 -4.14 -5.04 -17.81
C ASN A 30 -2.94 -5.65 -17.07
N PHE A 31 -2.28 -4.88 -16.20
CA PHE A 31 -1.10 -5.37 -15.47
C PHE A 31 -1.45 -6.22 -14.24
N PHE A 32 -2.56 -5.90 -13.56
CA PHE A 32 -3.04 -6.68 -12.42
C PHE A 32 -3.94 -7.81 -12.91
N ASP A 33 -3.63 -9.03 -12.48
CA ASP A 33 -4.28 -10.28 -12.91
C ASP A 33 -5.06 -10.96 -11.77
N GLU A 34 -5.28 -10.22 -10.67
CA GLU A 34 -5.94 -10.67 -9.43
C GLU A 34 -5.23 -11.80 -8.65
N ASP A 35 -3.99 -12.16 -8.98
CA ASP A 35 -3.19 -13.12 -8.20
C ASP A 35 -2.74 -12.51 -6.86
N ASP A 36 -3.28 -13.03 -5.76
CA ASP A 36 -3.07 -12.56 -4.39
C ASP A 36 -1.78 -13.08 -3.73
N ARG A 37 -0.98 -13.90 -4.42
CA ARG A 37 0.36 -14.29 -3.94
C ARG A 37 1.31 -13.10 -3.84
N VAL A 38 1.11 -12.11 -4.71
CA VAL A 38 1.79 -10.82 -4.69
C VAL A 38 0.75 -9.72 -4.70
N VAL A 39 0.79 -8.84 -3.72
CA VAL A 39 -0.16 -7.73 -3.55
C VAL A 39 0.57 -6.41 -3.73
N PHE A 40 0.10 -5.59 -4.66
CA PHE A 40 0.51 -4.21 -4.80
C PHE A 40 -0.31 -3.34 -3.86
N PHE A 41 0.31 -2.85 -2.80
CA PHE A 41 -0.26 -1.97 -1.80
C PHE A 41 -0.04 -0.53 -2.24
N GLY A 42 -1.05 0.04 -2.90
CA GLY A 42 -0.96 1.35 -3.55
C GLY A 42 -0.97 2.53 -2.58
N ILE A 43 -1.14 3.72 -3.15
CA ILE A 43 -1.13 4.98 -2.41
C ILE A 43 -2.28 5.06 -1.40
N GLU A 44 -2.11 5.92 -0.39
CA GLU A 44 -3.11 6.28 0.63
C GLU A 44 -3.47 5.18 1.66
N ASN A 45 -3.15 3.91 1.37
CA ASN A 45 -3.41 2.79 2.27
C ASN A 45 -2.68 2.90 3.62
N ASN A 46 -3.31 2.36 4.66
CA ASN A 46 -2.69 2.20 5.97
C ASN A 46 -1.93 0.87 6.06
N LEU A 47 -0.62 0.91 6.36
CA LEU A 47 0.23 -0.29 6.46
C LEU A 47 -0.27 -1.34 7.46
N ARG A 48 -1.13 -0.97 8.42
CA ARG A 48 -1.74 -1.90 9.38
C ARG A 48 -2.65 -2.92 8.69
N GLU A 49 -3.26 -2.52 7.58
CA GLU A 49 -4.22 -3.34 6.84
C GLU A 49 -3.54 -4.47 6.06
N ALA A 50 -2.30 -4.24 5.61
CA ALA A 50 -1.50 -5.21 4.87
C ALA A 50 -1.45 -6.58 5.58
N LYS A 51 -1.08 -6.58 6.87
CA LYS A 51 -1.03 -7.80 7.69
C LYS A 51 -2.40 -8.40 7.99
N LYS A 52 -3.43 -7.55 8.12
CA LYS A 52 -4.80 -8.00 8.41
C LYS A 52 -5.39 -8.77 7.24
N PHE A 53 -5.19 -8.28 6.02
CA PHE A 53 -5.81 -8.83 4.82
C PHE A 53 -4.92 -9.85 4.10
N TYR A 54 -3.59 -9.72 4.18
CA TYR A 54 -2.64 -10.52 3.42
C TYR A 54 -1.50 -11.06 4.30
N PRO A 55 -1.80 -11.93 5.27
CA PRO A 55 -0.79 -12.43 6.22
C PRO A 55 0.30 -13.27 5.56
N THR A 56 0.05 -13.84 4.36
CA THR A 56 0.95 -14.78 3.69
C THR A 56 1.44 -14.31 2.31
N SER A 57 0.89 -13.23 1.78
CA SER A 57 1.28 -12.70 0.47
C SER A 57 2.58 -11.93 0.55
N LYS A 58 3.35 -11.88 -0.53
CA LYS A 58 4.36 -10.83 -0.72
C LYS A 58 3.62 -9.51 -0.93
N ILE A 59 4.05 -8.45 -0.27
CA ILE A 59 3.39 -7.14 -0.33
C ILE A 59 4.37 -6.09 -0.84
N ILE A 60 4.08 -5.51 -1.99
CA ILE A 60 4.82 -4.38 -2.56
C ILE A 60 4.20 -3.10 -2.02
N ILE A 61 4.95 -2.31 -1.26
CA ILE A 61 4.51 -1.04 -0.67
C ILE A 61 4.88 0.11 -1.61
N PHE A 62 3.88 0.81 -2.13
CA PHE A 62 4.03 1.89 -3.10
C PHE A 62 3.24 3.13 -2.68
N GLY A 63 3.83 3.94 -1.80
CA GLY A 63 3.23 5.20 -1.32
C GLY A 63 2.16 5.02 -0.24
N SER A 64 2.07 3.86 0.40
CA SER A 64 1.26 3.64 1.60
C SER A 64 1.91 4.28 2.84
N GLY A 65 1.14 4.47 3.92
CA GLY A 65 1.63 5.18 5.11
C GLY A 65 1.29 4.52 6.45
N ALA A 66 2.08 4.87 7.45
CA ALA A 66 1.78 4.61 8.85
C ALA A 66 0.95 5.77 9.44
N HIS A 67 -0.02 5.46 10.30
CA HIS A 67 -0.78 6.44 11.09
C HIS A 67 -0.34 6.46 12.55
N ALA A 68 0.43 5.44 12.99
CA ALA A 68 0.94 5.35 14.34
C ALA A 68 2.36 4.76 14.38
N PRO A 69 3.22 5.19 15.33
CA PRO A 69 4.57 4.65 15.51
C PRO A 69 4.65 3.15 15.83
N SER A 70 3.51 2.49 16.12
CA SER A 70 3.45 1.07 16.44
C SER A 70 3.61 0.16 15.21
N GLN A 71 3.50 0.71 14.00
CA GLN A 71 3.69 -0.02 12.75
C GLN A 71 5.17 -0.29 12.53
N LYS A 72 5.49 -1.48 12.01
CA LYS A 72 6.87 -1.98 11.87
C LYS A 72 7.05 -2.66 10.53
N MET A 73 8.32 -2.78 10.12
CA MET A 73 8.70 -3.61 8.99
C MET A 73 8.26 -5.06 9.23
N GLU A 74 7.67 -5.69 8.23
CA GLU A 74 7.28 -7.10 8.24
C GLU A 74 8.10 -7.87 7.18
N PRO A 75 8.38 -9.18 7.39
CA PRO A 75 9.25 -9.93 6.48
C PRO A 75 8.71 -10.08 5.06
N ASN A 76 7.40 -9.92 4.86
CA ASN A 76 6.75 -10.03 3.56
C ASN A 76 6.61 -8.69 2.83
N PHE A 77 7.15 -7.60 3.38
CA PHE A 77 7.12 -6.28 2.74
C PHE A 77 8.33 -6.11 1.81
N GLU A 78 8.05 -5.66 0.60
CA GLU A 78 9.01 -5.07 -0.33
C GLU A 78 8.64 -3.60 -0.48
N VAL A 79 9.52 -2.69 -0.09
CA VAL A 79 9.17 -1.26 -0.01
C VAL A 79 9.90 -0.48 -1.09
N ASP A 80 9.15 0.05 -2.05
CA ASP A 80 9.68 1.00 -3.03
C ASP A 80 9.76 2.40 -2.40
N PHE A 81 8.64 2.90 -1.88
CA PHE A 81 8.60 4.10 -1.05
C PHE A 81 7.34 4.14 -0.19
N VAL A 82 7.38 4.94 0.88
CA VAL A 82 6.26 5.19 1.80
C VAL A 82 5.86 6.66 1.80
N ARG A 83 4.66 6.94 2.34
CA ARG A 83 4.16 8.30 2.51
C ARG A 83 4.78 8.97 3.73
N GLY A 84 5.73 9.87 3.49
CA GLY A 84 6.31 10.76 4.48
C GLY A 84 7.27 10.14 5.51
N PRO A 85 7.93 10.99 6.31
CA PRO A 85 9.01 10.60 7.21
C PRO A 85 8.54 9.74 8.39
N LEU A 86 7.28 9.88 8.85
CA LEU A 86 6.73 9.05 9.93
C LEU A 86 6.71 7.56 9.50
N SER A 87 6.23 7.29 8.29
CA SER A 87 6.17 5.94 7.74
C SER A 87 7.58 5.36 7.56
N ALA A 88 8.52 6.17 7.06
CA ALA A 88 9.90 5.76 6.93
C ALA A 88 10.51 5.41 8.29
N GLN A 89 10.29 6.24 9.31
CA GLN A 89 10.74 5.98 10.68
C GLN A 89 10.15 4.68 11.25
N CYS A 90 8.84 4.44 11.06
CA CYS A 90 8.16 3.22 11.51
C CYS A 90 8.79 1.95 10.91
N LEU A 91 9.17 2.02 9.63
CA LEU A 91 9.75 0.88 8.91
C LEU A 91 11.29 0.83 8.97
N GLY A 92 11.95 1.80 9.60
CA GLY A 92 13.41 1.88 9.68
C GLY A 92 14.08 2.21 8.33
N LEU A 93 13.40 2.96 7.46
CA LEU A 93 13.86 3.30 6.12
C LEU A 93 14.68 4.60 6.11
N THR A 94 15.57 4.72 5.12
CA THR A 94 16.36 5.94 4.87
C THR A 94 15.51 7.02 4.20
N LYS A 95 16.09 8.23 4.07
CA LYS A 95 15.38 9.38 3.46
C LYS A 95 15.00 9.17 1.99
N ASP A 96 15.65 8.25 1.30
CA ASP A 96 15.43 8.02 -0.13
C ASP A 96 14.20 7.16 -0.44
N HIS A 97 13.50 6.68 0.59
CA HIS A 97 12.34 5.79 0.48
C HIS A 97 11.03 6.47 0.90
N TRP A 98 10.96 7.81 0.96
CA TRP A 98 9.70 8.50 1.21
C TRP A 98 9.52 9.75 0.36
N ILE A 99 8.25 10.03 0.08
CA ILE A 99 7.76 11.24 -0.60
C ILE A 99 6.83 11.99 0.35
#